data_AF-A0A8D9S075-F1
#
_entry.id   AF-A0A8D9S075-F1
#
_cell.length_a   1.000
_cell.length_b   1.000
_cell.length_c   1.000
_cell.angle_alpha   90.00
_cell.angle_beta   90.00
_cell.angle_gamma   90.00
#
_symmetry.space_group_name_H-M   'P 1'
#
loop_
_entity.id
_entity.type
_entity.pdbx_description
1 polymer ?
#
loop_
_entity_poly.entity_id
_entity_poly.type
_entity_poly.pdbx_seq_one_letter_code
_entity_poly.pdbx_strand_id
1 'polypeptide(L)'
;MNLSAVAVLLCTAITVSLIALCYADLSSRFTGLGAAWLYSYHAFGRFTGYELGIFTWFLGCCTHSAEIVALLTTLKNFLPIFNRPLIYGAAAFGLIVLFAVINFFGHGLVKLVNNVSAAAKILTLIIFIVVGVFFIHKANFSPVIPQAALKGPMSFIHHFGEAFTPIFYLFTGFSFLPIAAKQMKNPEKNIPRVLIAVMVSVTILDALMMTVAVGLSGTKLGGYSTPLANALGGALAKGLGTTIGKWGYAFIIFWMLVSIFGVAFSSSFNTPSLITSMANEHGMLPKFIGKKNKHDAP
;
A
#
# COMPACT_ATOMS: atom_id res chain seq x y z
N MET A 1 -9.02 17.23 2.71
CA MET A 1 -7.94 16.97 3.69
C MET A 1 -7.60 18.25 4.41
N ASN A 2 -7.53 18.25 5.74
CA ASN A 2 -6.96 19.31 6.58
C ASN A 2 -6.07 18.66 7.64
N LEU A 3 -5.57 19.42 8.62
CA LEU A 3 -4.66 18.88 9.64
C LEU A 3 -5.26 17.70 10.43
N SER A 4 -6.60 17.62 10.55
CA SER A 4 -7.26 16.47 11.18
C SER A 4 -7.01 15.14 10.46
N ALA A 5 -6.71 15.15 9.16
CA ALA A 5 -6.34 13.93 8.42
C ALA A 5 -5.04 13.30 8.97
N VAL A 6 -4.09 14.13 9.41
CA VAL A 6 -2.86 13.65 10.07
C VAL A 6 -3.19 13.01 11.41
N ALA A 7 -4.15 13.56 12.16
CA ALA A 7 -4.60 12.96 13.41
C ALA A 7 -5.27 11.59 13.18
N VAL A 8 -6.14 11.47 12.16
CA VAL A 8 -6.74 10.17 11.77
C VAL A 8 -5.63 9.18 11.38
N LEU A 9 -4.61 9.63 10.65
CA LEU A 9 -3.48 8.79 10.30
C LEU A 9 -2.71 8.30 11.52
N LEU A 10 -2.42 9.17 12.48
CA LEU A 10 -1.72 8.77 13.71
C LEU A 10 -2.56 7.80 14.55
N CYS A 11 -3.87 8.04 14.69
CA CYS A 11 -4.77 7.10 15.35
C CYS A 11 -4.76 5.73 14.67
N THR A 12 -4.84 5.71 13.33
CA THR A 12 -4.79 4.48 12.54
C THR A 12 -3.46 3.76 12.69
N ALA A 13 -2.35 4.49 12.62
CA ALA A 13 -1.00 3.97 12.78
C ALA A 13 -0.82 3.32 14.16
N ILE A 14 -1.33 3.93 15.23
CA ILE A 14 -1.31 3.34 16.58
C ILE A 14 -2.11 2.03 16.59
N THR A 15 -3.35 2.03 16.07
CA THR A 15 -4.18 0.83 16.02
C THR A 15 -3.50 -0.31 15.27
N VAL A 16 -2.96 -0.05 14.08
CA VAL A 16 -2.31 -1.09 13.27
C VAL A 16 -0.97 -1.51 13.89
N SER A 17 -0.24 -0.60 14.53
CA SER A 17 1.02 -0.93 15.22
C SER A 17 0.80 -1.88 16.39
N LEU A 18 -0.31 -1.76 17.12
CA LEU A 18 -0.66 -2.73 18.17
C LEU A 18 -0.86 -4.14 17.59
N ILE A 19 -1.52 -4.24 16.44
CA ILE A 19 -1.68 -5.52 15.72
C ILE A 19 -0.31 -6.04 15.24
N ALA A 20 0.51 -5.16 14.65
CA ALA A 20 1.85 -5.51 14.16
C ALA A 20 2.78 -5.96 15.30
N LEU A 21 2.64 -5.42 16.52
CA LEU A 21 3.37 -5.86 17.70
C LEU A 21 2.96 -7.27 18.15
N CYS A 22 1.67 -7.60 18.08
CA CYS A 22 1.22 -8.98 18.29
C CYS A 22 1.84 -9.93 17.25
N TYR A 23 1.93 -9.52 15.98
CA TYR A 23 2.61 -10.29 14.94
C TYR A 23 4.11 -10.41 15.22
N ALA A 24 4.75 -9.34 15.67
CA ALA A 24 6.16 -9.34 16.02
C ALA A 24 6.45 -10.36 17.15
N ASP A 25 5.64 -10.40 18.21
CA ASP A 25 5.79 -11.40 19.27
C ASP A 25 5.56 -12.83 18.76
N LEU A 26 4.49 -13.07 17.98
CA LEU A 26 4.21 -14.41 17.45
C LEU A 26 5.27 -14.88 16.45
N SER A 27 5.74 -14.01 15.55
CA SER A 27 6.78 -14.33 14.57
C SER A 27 8.14 -14.65 15.20
N SER A 28 8.37 -14.24 16.44
CA SER A 28 9.56 -14.65 17.19
C SER A 28 9.53 -16.11 17.65
N ARG A 29 8.35 -16.74 17.64
CA ARG A 29 8.11 -18.11 18.12
C ARG A 29 7.83 -19.11 17.00
N PHE A 30 7.41 -18.64 15.83
CA PHE A 30 6.98 -19.47 14.71
C PHE A 30 7.71 -19.08 13.41
N THR A 31 8.41 -20.03 12.80
CA THR A 31 9.26 -19.83 11.60
C THR A 31 8.72 -20.42 10.31
N GLY A 32 7.54 -21.05 10.33
CA GLY A 32 6.92 -21.69 9.15
C GLY A 32 6.40 -20.70 8.11
N LEU A 33 6.05 -21.21 6.91
CA LEU A 33 5.40 -20.41 5.86
C LEU A 33 3.91 -20.34 6.15
N GLY A 34 3.47 -19.21 6.67
CA GLY A 34 2.02 -18.96 6.68
C GLY A 34 1.59 -17.66 7.34
N ALA A 35 2.54 -16.80 7.71
CA ALA A 35 2.23 -15.54 8.34
C ALA A 35 1.18 -15.70 9.45
N ALA A 36 0.15 -14.86 9.44
CA ALA A 36 -0.92 -14.86 10.44
C ALA A 36 -1.66 -16.20 10.55
N TRP A 37 -1.90 -16.88 9.42
CA TRP A 37 -2.77 -18.05 9.39
C TRP A 37 -2.14 -19.23 10.12
N LEU A 38 -0.80 -19.34 10.05
CA LEU A 38 -0.05 -20.37 10.76
C LEU A 38 -0.11 -20.16 12.28
N TYR A 39 -0.01 -18.91 12.75
CA TYR A 39 -0.07 -18.61 14.18
C TYR A 39 -1.44 -18.96 14.77
N SER A 40 -2.51 -18.59 14.05
CA SER A 40 -3.87 -18.90 14.46
C SER A 40 -4.21 -20.38 14.34
N TYR A 41 -3.60 -21.09 13.39
CA TYR A 41 -3.67 -22.54 13.32
C TYR A 41 -3.15 -23.20 14.60
N HIS A 42 -1.97 -22.79 15.06
CA HIS A 42 -1.37 -23.35 16.27
C HIS A 42 -2.10 -22.94 17.55
N ALA A 43 -2.66 -21.73 17.61
CA ALA A 43 -3.35 -21.23 18.79
C ALA A 43 -4.80 -21.73 18.93
N PHE A 44 -5.55 -21.78 17.82
CA PHE A 44 -7.00 -21.99 17.82
C PHE A 44 -7.46 -23.17 16.95
N GLY A 45 -6.54 -23.84 16.26
CA GLY A 45 -6.81 -25.02 15.45
C GLY A 45 -7.10 -24.72 13.98
N ARG A 46 -7.47 -25.79 13.26
CA ARG A 46 -7.57 -25.81 11.80
C ARG A 46 -8.50 -24.76 11.21
N PHE A 47 -9.68 -24.58 11.80
CA PHE A 47 -10.71 -23.71 11.26
C PHE A 47 -10.29 -22.23 11.28
N THR A 48 -9.83 -21.72 12.43
CA THR A 48 -9.39 -20.34 12.58
C THR A 48 -8.18 -20.01 11.71
N GLY A 49 -7.24 -20.95 11.60
CA GLY A 49 -6.12 -20.82 10.65
C GLY A 49 -6.60 -20.74 9.20
N TYR A 50 -7.54 -21.60 8.81
CA TYR A 50 -8.14 -21.56 7.47
C TYR A 50 -8.82 -20.23 7.17
N GLU A 51 -9.69 -19.73 8.06
CA GLU A 51 -10.39 -18.45 7.88
C GLU A 51 -9.41 -17.29 7.65
N LEU A 52 -8.40 -17.15 8.52
CA LEU A 52 -7.41 -16.09 8.39
C LEU A 52 -6.57 -16.21 7.11
N GLY A 53 -6.24 -17.43 6.70
CA GLY A 53 -5.55 -17.66 5.44
C GLY A 53 -6.38 -17.21 4.23
N ILE A 54 -7.67 -17.56 4.20
CA ILE A 54 -8.58 -17.14 3.13
C ILE A 54 -8.80 -15.63 3.12
N PHE A 55 -9.00 -14.99 4.28
CA PHE A 55 -9.15 -13.54 4.35
C PHE A 55 -7.88 -12.79 3.93
N THR A 56 -6.70 -13.29 4.29
CA THR A 56 -5.43 -12.71 3.87
C THR A 56 -5.20 -12.89 2.37
N TRP A 57 -5.61 -14.03 1.80
CA TRP A 57 -5.61 -14.24 0.36
C TRP A 57 -6.56 -13.27 -0.37
N PHE A 58 -7.78 -13.10 0.16
CA PHE A 58 -8.76 -12.16 -0.40
C PHE A 58 -8.26 -10.72 -0.33
N LEU A 59 -7.59 -10.32 0.76
CA LEU A 59 -6.90 -9.03 0.88
C LEU A 59 -5.85 -8.86 -0.23
N GLY A 60 -5.09 -9.91 -0.54
CA GLY A 60 -4.13 -9.91 -1.65
C GLY A 60 -4.80 -9.70 -3.01
N CYS A 61 -5.92 -10.37 -3.28
CA CYS A 61 -6.72 -10.19 -4.50
C CYS A 61 -7.28 -8.77 -4.62
N CYS A 62 -7.86 -8.24 -3.53
CA CYS A 62 -8.38 -6.87 -3.48
C CYS A 62 -7.26 -5.85 -3.71
N THR A 63 -6.08 -6.08 -3.13
CA THR A 63 -4.90 -5.22 -3.33
C THR A 63 -4.43 -5.24 -4.77
N HIS A 64 -4.34 -6.42 -5.37
CA HIS A 64 -3.97 -6.53 -6.78
C HIS A 64 -4.93 -5.77 -7.70
N SER A 65 -6.25 -5.91 -7.46
CA SER A 65 -7.29 -5.18 -8.19
C SER A 65 -7.18 -3.67 -7.98
N ALA A 66 -7.01 -3.22 -6.73
CA ALA A 66 -6.88 -1.81 -6.38
C ALA A 66 -5.68 -1.15 -7.08
N GLU A 67 -4.53 -1.82 -7.12
CA GLU A 67 -3.33 -1.30 -7.77
C GLU A 67 -3.47 -1.24 -9.30
N ILE A 68 -4.14 -2.21 -9.94
CA ILE A 68 -4.43 -2.13 -11.38
C ILE A 68 -5.35 -0.94 -11.68
N VAL A 69 -6.38 -0.72 -10.87
CA VAL A 69 -7.27 0.42 -10.99
C VAL A 69 -6.52 1.74 -10.77
N ALA A 70 -5.64 1.80 -9.77
CA ALA A 70 -4.81 2.97 -9.48
C ALA A 70 -3.85 3.27 -10.65
N LEU A 71 -3.25 2.23 -11.26
CA LEU A 71 -2.35 2.36 -12.40
C LEU A 71 -3.07 2.97 -13.59
N LEU A 72 -4.20 2.38 -13.98
CA LEU A 72 -4.98 2.85 -15.13
C LEU A 72 -5.58 4.23 -14.88
N THR A 73 -6.05 4.50 -13.66
CA THR A 73 -6.60 5.82 -13.28
C THR A 73 -5.52 6.90 -13.33
N THR A 74 -4.28 6.57 -12.93
CA THR A 74 -3.15 7.49 -13.03
C THR A 74 -2.72 7.70 -14.48
N LEU A 75 -2.73 6.63 -15.31
CA LEU A 75 -2.44 6.70 -16.74
C LEU A 75 -3.45 7.52 -17.55
N LYS A 76 -4.73 7.60 -17.13
CA LYS A 76 -5.75 8.45 -17.76
C LYS A 76 -5.31 9.91 -17.90
N ASN A 77 -4.46 10.40 -16.99
CA ASN A 77 -3.94 11.77 -17.05
C ASN A 77 -3.07 12.04 -18.29
N PHE A 78 -2.47 11.00 -18.89
CA PHE A 78 -1.62 11.11 -20.09
C PHE A 78 -2.24 10.47 -21.32
N LEU A 79 -3.03 9.41 -21.12
CA LEU A 79 -3.64 8.60 -22.16
C LEU A 79 -5.17 8.63 -21.98
N PRO A 80 -5.87 9.65 -22.51
CA PRO A 80 -7.32 9.80 -22.37
C PRO A 80 -8.13 8.64 -22.98
N ILE A 81 -7.49 7.79 -23.78
CA ILE A 81 -8.09 6.57 -24.34
C ILE A 81 -8.67 5.65 -23.25
N PHE A 82 -8.10 5.67 -22.05
CA PHE A 82 -8.59 4.91 -20.90
C PHE A 82 -9.89 5.46 -20.29
N ASN A 83 -10.41 6.60 -20.77
CA ASN A 83 -11.75 7.06 -20.40
C ASN A 83 -12.87 6.21 -21.02
N ARG A 84 -12.56 5.42 -22.06
CA ARG A 84 -13.52 4.50 -22.69
C ARG A 84 -13.63 3.22 -21.85
N PRO A 85 -14.82 2.85 -21.32
CA PRO A 85 -14.97 1.71 -20.40
C PRO A 85 -14.47 0.38 -20.96
N LEU A 86 -14.71 0.12 -22.25
CA LEU A 86 -14.24 -1.12 -22.91
C LEU A 86 -12.71 -1.21 -22.96
N ILE A 87 -12.04 -0.10 -23.28
CA ILE A 87 -10.57 -0.07 -23.35
C ILE A 87 -9.98 -0.18 -21.94
N TYR A 88 -10.59 0.49 -20.97
CA TYR A 88 -10.20 0.40 -19.57
C TYR A 88 -10.31 -1.05 -19.06
N GLY A 89 -11.45 -1.72 -19.31
CA GLY A 89 -11.67 -3.11 -18.91
C GLY A 89 -10.71 -4.08 -19.61
N ALA A 90 -10.50 -3.91 -20.91
CA ALA A 90 -9.55 -4.73 -21.66
C ALA A 90 -8.11 -4.55 -21.17
N ALA A 91 -7.69 -3.32 -20.85
CA ALA A 91 -6.37 -3.04 -20.30
C ALA A 91 -6.21 -3.62 -18.89
N ALA A 92 -7.22 -3.52 -18.03
CA ALA A 92 -7.21 -4.11 -16.69
C ALA A 92 -7.05 -5.64 -16.78
N PHE A 93 -7.87 -6.30 -17.59
CA PHE A 93 -7.77 -7.73 -17.82
C PHE A 93 -6.42 -8.13 -18.42
N GLY A 94 -5.95 -7.38 -19.42
CA GLY A 94 -4.64 -7.59 -20.05
C GLY A 94 -3.48 -7.49 -19.06
N LEU A 95 -3.52 -6.55 -18.11
CA LEU A 95 -2.52 -6.43 -17.04
C LEU A 95 -2.53 -7.63 -16.09
N ILE A 96 -3.73 -8.11 -15.69
CA ILE A 96 -3.86 -9.31 -14.85
C ILE A 96 -3.23 -10.51 -15.55
N VAL A 97 -3.58 -10.74 -16.82
CA VAL A 97 -3.03 -11.85 -17.62
C VAL A 97 -1.52 -11.70 -17.81
N LEU A 98 -1.05 -10.49 -18.11
CA LEU A 98 0.37 -10.20 -18.27
C LEU A 98 1.15 -10.55 -17.01
N PHE A 99 0.70 -10.08 -15.84
CA PHE A 99 1.35 -10.38 -14.57
C PHE A 99 1.31 -11.87 -14.24
N ALA A 100 0.17 -12.54 -14.48
CA ALA A 100 0.08 -13.99 -14.31
C ALA A 100 1.08 -14.75 -15.18
N VAL A 101 1.23 -14.38 -16.45
CA VAL A 101 2.20 -14.99 -17.37
C VAL A 101 3.63 -14.75 -16.91
N ILE A 102 3.97 -13.53 -16.52
CA ILE A 102 5.31 -13.19 -16.05
C ILE A 102 5.67 -13.98 -14.78
N ASN A 103 4.71 -14.17 -13.86
CA ASN A 103 4.95 -14.90 -12.62
C ASN A 103 5.34 -16.37 -12.86
N PHE A 104 4.96 -16.98 -13.99
CA PHE A 104 5.41 -18.33 -14.32
C PHE A 104 6.92 -18.44 -14.59
N PHE A 105 7.61 -17.34 -14.86
CA PHE A 105 9.06 -17.33 -15.11
C PHE A 105 9.93 -17.18 -13.84
N GLY A 106 9.32 -17.15 -12.65
CA GLY A 106 10.00 -17.31 -11.36
C GLY A 106 10.37 -16.02 -10.61
N HIS A 107 11.03 -16.20 -9.46
CA HIS A 107 11.20 -15.18 -8.41
C HIS A 107 12.23 -14.07 -8.70
N GLY A 108 13.17 -14.29 -9.63
CA GLY A 108 14.30 -13.37 -9.86
C GLY A 108 13.86 -11.98 -10.32
N LEU A 109 12.93 -11.93 -11.28
CA LEU A 109 12.37 -10.68 -11.79
C LEU A 109 11.52 -9.97 -10.73
N VAL A 110 10.75 -10.71 -9.94
CA VAL A 110 9.93 -10.20 -8.83
C VAL A 110 10.80 -9.47 -7.82
N LYS A 111 11.93 -10.06 -7.42
CA LYS A 111 12.87 -9.42 -6.49
C LYS A 111 13.41 -8.09 -7.03
N LEU A 112 13.81 -8.04 -8.30
CA LEU A 112 14.32 -6.81 -8.92
C LEU A 112 13.25 -5.72 -8.96
N VAL A 113 12.08 -6.03 -9.50
CA VAL A 113 10.96 -5.08 -9.63
C VAL A 113 10.53 -4.56 -8.26
N ASN A 114 10.44 -5.44 -7.26
CA ASN A 114 10.08 -5.05 -5.89
C ASN A 114 11.10 -4.09 -5.28
N ASN A 115 12.40 -4.37 -5.42
CA ASN A 115 13.46 -3.50 -4.90
C ASN A 115 13.48 -2.14 -5.59
N VAL A 116 13.34 -2.11 -6.92
CA VAL A 116 13.29 -0.86 -7.70
C VAL A 116 12.06 -0.04 -7.32
N SER A 117 10.88 -0.66 -7.22
CA SER A 117 9.65 0.00 -6.82
C SER A 117 9.71 0.53 -5.38
N ALA A 118 10.30 -0.22 -4.44
CA ALA A 118 10.50 0.22 -3.07
C ALA A 118 11.46 1.43 -2.99
N ALA A 119 12.56 1.42 -3.74
CA ALA A 119 13.46 2.57 -3.82
C ALA A 119 12.77 3.79 -4.44
N ALA A 120 12.03 3.59 -5.53
CA ALA A 120 11.30 4.64 -6.24
C ALA A 120 10.30 5.35 -5.33
N LYS A 121 9.47 4.61 -4.58
CA LYS A 121 8.46 5.24 -3.70
C LYS A 121 9.08 6.01 -2.54
N ILE A 122 10.12 5.47 -1.90
CA ILE A 122 10.81 6.16 -0.80
C ILE A 122 11.48 7.44 -1.31
N LEU A 123 12.19 7.36 -2.44
CA LEU A 123 12.85 8.52 -3.05
C LEU A 123 11.83 9.61 -3.41
N THR A 124 10.70 9.22 -4.01
CA THR A 124 9.64 10.16 -4.40
C THR A 124 9.02 10.86 -3.20
N LEU A 125 8.75 10.13 -2.12
CA LEU A 125 8.22 10.70 -0.88
C LEU A 125 9.22 11.66 -0.23
N ILE A 126 10.50 11.29 -0.16
CA ILE A 126 11.54 12.17 0.40
C ILE A 126 11.64 13.45 -0.41
N ILE A 127 11.70 13.37 -1.75
CA ILE A 127 11.75 14.54 -2.63
C ILE A 127 10.50 15.40 -2.43
N PHE A 128 9.31 14.80 -2.39
CA PHE A 128 8.06 15.51 -2.17
C PHE A 128 8.08 16.28 -0.83
N ILE A 129 8.53 15.63 0.25
CA ILE A 129 8.62 16.24 1.58
C ILE A 129 9.62 17.39 1.58
N VAL A 130 10.87 17.12 1.16
CA VAL A 130 11.96 18.11 1.21
C VAL A 130 11.64 19.32 0.36
N VAL A 131 11.21 19.13 -0.89
CA VAL A 131 10.87 20.24 -1.79
C VAL A 131 9.60 20.93 -1.30
N GLY A 132 8.57 20.17 -0.92
CA GLY A 132 7.28 20.71 -0.54
C GLY A 132 7.32 21.60 0.71
N VAL A 133 8.21 21.32 1.67
CA VAL A 133 8.36 22.15 2.89
C VAL A 133 8.64 23.62 2.56
N PHE A 134 9.40 23.91 1.51
CA PHE A 134 9.74 25.28 1.11
C PHE A 134 8.55 26.08 0.54
N PHE A 135 7.46 25.41 0.16
CA PHE A 135 6.27 26.04 -0.43
C PHE A 135 5.02 25.94 0.46
N ILE A 136 5.19 25.59 1.73
CA ILE A 136 4.08 25.50 2.70
C ILE A 136 3.51 26.90 2.95
N HIS A 137 2.18 27.01 2.86
CA HIS A 137 1.44 28.20 3.25
C HIS A 137 0.72 27.91 4.57
N LYS A 138 1.10 28.61 5.65
CA LYS A 138 0.55 28.39 7.01
C LYS A 138 -0.99 28.50 7.05
N ALA A 139 -1.58 29.35 6.20
CA ALA A 139 -3.02 29.51 6.09
C ALA A 139 -3.75 28.20 5.71
N ASN A 140 -3.08 27.28 4.99
CA ASN A 140 -3.69 26.01 4.57
C ASN A 140 -3.87 25.01 5.72
N PHE A 141 -3.25 25.25 6.89
CA PHE A 141 -3.50 24.44 8.09
C PHE A 141 -4.81 24.80 8.80
N SER A 142 -5.46 25.90 8.40
CA SER A 142 -6.76 26.31 8.90
C SER A 142 -7.88 25.96 7.90
N PRO A 143 -9.04 25.46 8.37
CA PRO A 143 -9.36 25.12 9.75
C PRO A 143 -8.76 23.76 10.17
N VAL A 144 -8.29 23.69 11.42
CA VAL A 144 -7.81 22.43 12.04
C VAL A 144 -8.99 21.51 12.35
N ILE A 145 -10.07 22.08 12.89
CA ILE A 145 -11.29 21.34 13.21
C ILE A 145 -12.00 20.95 11.91
N PRO A 146 -12.28 19.67 11.67
CA PRO A 146 -13.02 19.25 10.49
C PRO A 146 -14.46 19.77 10.56
N GLN A 147 -14.97 20.25 9.42
CA GLN A 147 -16.36 20.74 9.31
C GLN A 147 -17.39 19.70 9.77
N ALA A 148 -17.07 18.41 9.61
CA ALA A 148 -17.87 17.29 10.11
C ALA A 148 -18.12 17.34 11.63
N ALA A 149 -17.15 17.81 12.42
CA ALA A 149 -17.29 17.96 13.87
C ALA A 149 -18.26 19.07 14.26
N LEU A 150 -18.37 20.12 13.43
CA LEU A 150 -19.30 21.23 13.65
C LEU A 150 -20.76 20.83 13.38
N LYS A 151 -20.99 19.76 12.61
CA LYS A 151 -22.33 19.22 12.30
C LYS A 151 -22.82 18.20 13.35
N GLY A 152 -22.05 17.94 14.40
CA GLY A 152 -22.40 17.07 15.51
C GLY A 152 -21.67 15.71 15.54
N PRO A 153 -21.81 14.95 16.65
CA PRO A 153 -21.01 13.75 16.91
C PRO A 153 -21.17 12.64 15.87
N MET A 154 -22.40 12.43 15.37
CA MET A 154 -22.67 11.37 14.40
C MET A 154 -22.02 11.65 13.04
N SER A 155 -22.08 12.90 12.57
CA SER A 155 -21.38 13.35 11.36
C SER A 155 -19.86 13.21 11.51
N PHE A 156 -19.32 13.56 12.68
CA PHE A 156 -17.90 13.36 12.96
C PHE A 156 -17.48 11.89 12.87
N ILE A 157 -18.20 10.98 13.55
CA ILE A 157 -17.89 9.55 13.54
C ILE A 157 -17.97 8.98 12.11
N HIS A 158 -18.98 9.36 11.35
CA HIS A 158 -19.13 8.93 9.95
C HIS A 158 -17.92 9.33 9.10
N HIS A 159 -17.57 10.62 9.08
CA HIS A 159 -16.44 11.11 8.30
C HIS A 159 -15.07 10.65 8.84
N PHE A 160 -14.96 10.41 10.15
CA PHE A 160 -13.78 9.76 10.72
C PHE A 160 -13.63 8.34 10.15
N GLY A 161 -14.71 7.55 10.12
CA GLY A 161 -14.72 6.22 9.52
C GLY A 161 -14.34 6.23 8.04
N GLU A 162 -14.93 7.13 7.24
CA GLU A 162 -14.61 7.30 5.82
C GLU A 162 -13.12 7.59 5.56
N ALA A 163 -12.48 8.36 6.46
CA ALA A 163 -11.05 8.63 6.37
C ALA A 163 -10.19 7.48 6.93
N PHE A 164 -10.64 6.85 8.02
CA PHE A 164 -9.92 5.79 8.72
C PHE A 164 -9.76 4.55 7.83
N THR A 165 -10.80 4.11 7.12
CA THR A 165 -10.75 2.89 6.30
C THR A 165 -9.64 2.89 5.23
N PRO A 166 -9.52 3.89 4.33
CA PRO A 166 -8.43 3.90 3.34
C PRO A 166 -7.06 4.09 3.97
N ILE A 167 -6.95 4.81 5.10
CA ILE A 167 -5.69 4.93 5.84
C ILE A 167 -5.33 3.61 6.53
N PHE A 168 -6.31 2.85 7.02
CA PHE A 168 -6.07 1.54 7.60
C PHE A 168 -5.54 0.60 6.52
N TYR A 169 -6.16 0.62 5.34
CA TYR A 169 -5.72 -0.13 4.18
C TYR A 169 -4.25 0.15 3.82
N LEU A 170 -3.82 1.42 3.85
CA LEU A 170 -2.42 1.83 3.61
C LEU A 170 -1.41 1.05 4.48
N PHE A 171 -1.77 0.74 5.74
CA PHE A 171 -0.87 0.01 6.65
C PHE A 171 -0.96 -1.51 6.51
N THR A 172 -2.00 -2.09 5.89
CA THR A 172 -2.24 -3.57 5.89
C THR A 172 -1.11 -4.41 5.27
N GLY A 173 -0.23 -3.80 4.48
CA GLY A 173 0.90 -4.47 3.82
C GLY A 173 1.85 -5.22 4.78
N PHE A 174 1.89 -4.87 6.07
CA PHE A 174 2.74 -5.57 7.06
C PHE A 174 2.41 -7.07 7.17
N SER A 175 1.15 -7.44 6.92
CA SER A 175 0.66 -8.83 7.02
C SER A 175 1.32 -9.79 6.00
N PHE A 176 1.85 -9.25 4.90
CA PHE A 176 2.55 -10.04 3.87
C PHE A 176 4.04 -10.26 4.18
N LEU A 177 4.64 -9.51 5.12
CA LEU A 177 6.06 -9.63 5.45
C LEU A 177 6.47 -11.04 5.90
N PRO A 178 5.69 -11.74 6.76
CA PRO A 178 6.09 -13.06 7.24
C PRO A 178 5.88 -14.17 6.21
N ILE A 179 5.25 -13.91 5.05
CA ILE A 179 5.07 -14.93 3.99
C ILE A 179 6.42 -15.38 3.44
N ALA A 180 7.41 -14.48 3.40
CA ALA A 180 8.76 -14.77 2.93
C ALA A 180 9.72 -15.24 4.04
N ALA A 181 9.21 -15.71 5.19
CA ALA A 181 10.02 -16.08 6.37
C ALA A 181 11.18 -17.03 6.03
N LYS A 182 10.96 -18.08 5.23
CA LYS A 182 12.01 -19.05 4.85
C LYS A 182 13.12 -18.47 3.98
N GLN A 183 12.90 -17.32 3.36
CA GLN A 183 13.91 -16.63 2.55
C GLN A 183 14.73 -15.63 3.38
N MET A 184 14.34 -15.38 4.63
CA MET A 184 15.05 -14.47 5.53
C MET A 184 16.14 -15.20 6.31
N LYS A 185 17.29 -14.56 6.48
CA LYS A 185 18.28 -15.00 7.46
C LYS A 185 17.70 -14.76 8.87
N ASN A 186 17.75 -15.74 9.76
CA ASN A 186 17.26 -15.62 11.16
C ASN A 186 15.85 -15.00 11.28
N PRO A 187 14.80 -15.61 10.69
CA PRO A 187 13.46 -15.04 10.62
C PRO A 187 12.87 -14.69 11.99
N GLU A 188 13.10 -15.51 13.02
CA GLU A 188 12.64 -15.30 14.41
C GLU A 188 13.09 -13.95 14.99
N LYS A 189 14.25 -13.45 14.56
CA LYS A 189 14.80 -12.17 15.03
C LYS A 189 14.53 -11.04 14.05
N ASN A 190 14.53 -11.34 12.75
CA ASN A 190 14.45 -10.33 11.71
C ASN A 190 13.02 -9.93 11.36
N ILE A 191 12.05 -10.86 11.35
CA ILE A 191 10.64 -10.52 11.09
C ILE A 191 10.11 -9.53 12.15
N PRO A 192 10.28 -9.74 13.46
CA PRO A 192 9.82 -8.78 14.48
C PRO A 192 10.46 -7.39 14.30
N ARG A 193 11.78 -7.34 14.05
CA ARG A 193 12.52 -6.09 13.86
C ARG A 193 12.05 -5.34 12.62
N VAL A 194 11.85 -6.05 11.51
CA VAL A 194 11.39 -5.45 10.26
C VAL A 194 9.94 -4.96 10.40
N LEU A 195 9.06 -5.71 11.06
CA LEU A 195 7.69 -5.26 11.34
C LEU A 195 7.68 -3.92 12.08
N ILE A 196 8.43 -3.79 13.17
CA ILE A 196 8.51 -2.55 13.95
C ILE A 196 9.14 -1.43 13.10
N ALA A 197 10.25 -1.70 12.42
CA ALA A 197 10.94 -0.70 11.60
C ALA A 197 10.06 -0.18 10.46
N VAL A 198 9.29 -1.05 9.80
CA VAL A 198 8.34 -0.67 8.74
C VAL A 198 7.21 0.16 9.32
N MET A 199 6.60 -0.25 10.43
CA MET A 199 5.50 0.53 11.04
C MET A 199 5.95 1.93 11.44
N VAL A 200 7.10 2.07 12.09
CA VAL A 200 7.65 3.38 12.49
C VAL A 200 7.98 4.23 11.26
N SER A 201 8.70 3.67 10.30
CA SER A 201 9.15 4.43 9.12
C SER A 201 7.98 4.88 8.23
N VAL A 202 7.01 4.01 7.96
CA VAL A 202 5.80 4.35 7.19
C VAL A 202 4.98 5.42 7.90
N THR A 203 4.77 5.28 9.22
CA THR A 203 4.05 6.29 10.01
C THR A 203 4.70 7.66 9.93
N ILE A 204 6.02 7.75 10.08
CA ILE A 204 6.75 9.03 10.01
C ILE A 204 6.66 9.62 8.60
N LEU A 205 6.95 8.82 7.57
CA LEU A 205 6.95 9.30 6.18
C LEU A 205 5.57 9.78 5.76
N ASP A 206 4.51 9.03 6.07
CA ASP A 206 3.15 9.40 5.68
C ASP A 206 2.61 10.57 6.49
N ALA A 207 2.95 10.68 7.78
CA ALA A 207 2.59 11.86 8.59
C ALA A 207 3.26 13.13 8.05
N LEU A 208 4.55 13.07 7.71
CA LEU A 208 5.27 14.18 7.10
C LEU A 208 4.71 14.52 5.72
N MET A 209 4.51 13.52 4.86
CA MET A 209 3.93 13.69 3.53
C MET A 209 2.54 14.32 3.59
N MET A 210 1.63 13.83 4.45
CA MET A 210 0.30 14.41 4.60
C MET A 210 0.35 15.83 5.14
N THR A 211 1.23 16.11 6.10
CA THR A 211 1.42 17.46 6.64
C THR A 211 1.88 18.43 5.55
N VAL A 212 2.87 18.04 4.74
CA VAL A 212 3.34 18.84 3.61
C VAL A 212 2.23 19.01 2.58
N ALA A 213 1.53 17.95 2.18
CA ALA A 213 0.44 18.02 1.21
C ALA A 213 -0.67 18.99 1.65
N VAL A 214 -1.07 18.92 2.92
CA VAL A 214 -2.02 19.88 3.52
C VAL A 214 -1.41 21.29 3.51
N GLY A 215 -0.15 21.47 3.87
CA GLY A 215 0.52 22.77 3.83
C GLY A 215 0.61 23.40 2.43
N LEU A 216 0.68 22.58 1.38
CA LEU A 216 0.74 23.05 -0.02
C LEU A 216 -0.63 23.45 -0.59
N SER A 217 -1.68 22.67 -0.30
CA SER A 217 -2.98 22.78 -1.00
C SER A 217 -4.22 22.86 -0.11
N GLY A 218 -4.08 22.64 1.20
CA GLY A 218 -5.17 22.66 2.16
C GLY A 218 -6.30 21.71 1.78
N THR A 219 -7.53 22.19 1.88
CA THR A 219 -8.75 21.41 1.61
C THR A 219 -8.96 21.04 0.15
N LYS A 220 -8.21 21.64 -0.78
CA LYS A 220 -8.39 21.49 -2.24
C LYS A 220 -7.95 20.14 -2.82
N LEU A 221 -7.36 19.27 -2.00
CA LEU A 221 -6.85 17.97 -2.44
C LEU A 221 -7.94 16.93 -2.74
N GLY A 222 -9.14 17.06 -2.15
CA GLY A 222 -10.16 16.00 -2.19
C GLY A 222 -10.74 15.69 -3.58
N GLY A 223 -10.60 16.60 -4.55
CA GLY A 223 -11.14 16.43 -5.90
C GLY A 223 -10.17 15.85 -6.94
N TYR A 224 -8.91 15.59 -6.56
CA TYR A 224 -7.90 15.11 -7.50
C TYR A 224 -7.71 13.60 -7.37
N SER A 225 -7.61 12.91 -8.51
CA SER A 225 -7.18 11.50 -8.56
C SER A 225 -5.70 11.33 -8.19
N THR A 226 -4.89 12.38 -8.36
CA THR A 226 -3.45 12.39 -8.11
C THR A 226 -3.04 13.52 -7.16
N PRO A 227 -3.59 13.57 -5.93
CA PRO A 227 -3.55 14.74 -5.07
C PRO A 227 -2.13 15.23 -4.77
N LEU A 228 -1.17 14.30 -4.60
CA LEU A 228 0.24 14.65 -4.34
C LEU A 228 0.90 15.35 -5.52
N ALA A 229 0.71 14.86 -6.75
CA ALA A 229 1.26 15.49 -7.93
C ALA A 229 0.66 16.88 -8.13
N ASN A 230 -0.66 17.01 -7.95
CA ASN A 230 -1.36 18.30 -8.00
C ASN A 230 -0.87 19.28 -6.92
N ALA A 231 -0.60 18.79 -5.71
CA ALA A 231 -0.08 19.61 -4.61
C ALA A 231 1.29 20.19 -4.95
N LEU A 232 2.25 19.34 -5.31
CA LEU A 232 3.62 19.77 -5.58
C LEU A 232 3.70 20.59 -6.87
N GLY A 233 3.06 20.14 -7.95
CA GLY A 233 3.04 20.85 -9.22
C GLY A 233 2.39 22.23 -9.10
N GLY A 234 1.28 22.34 -8.37
CA GLY A 234 0.61 23.61 -8.11
C GLY A 234 1.43 24.56 -7.23
N ALA A 235 2.14 24.03 -6.22
CA ALA A 235 3.02 24.81 -5.37
C ALA A 235 4.23 25.37 -6.14
N LEU A 236 4.89 24.51 -6.91
CA LEU A 236 6.03 24.88 -7.75
C LEU A 236 5.62 25.86 -8.85
N ALA A 237 4.44 25.69 -9.45
CA ALA A 237 3.91 26.62 -10.45
C ALA A 237 3.79 28.05 -9.90
N LYS A 238 3.35 28.19 -8.65
CA LYS A 238 3.18 29.49 -7.99
C LYS A 238 4.50 30.11 -7.55
N GLY A 239 5.44 29.31 -7.06
CA GLY A 239 6.69 29.82 -6.49
C GLY A 239 7.82 30.00 -7.50
N LEU A 240 7.90 29.14 -8.53
CA LEU A 240 9.02 29.08 -9.48
C LEU A 240 8.58 29.19 -10.94
N GLY A 241 7.29 29.34 -11.20
CA GLY A 241 6.73 29.47 -12.54
C GLY A 241 6.11 28.18 -13.09
N THR A 242 5.19 28.35 -14.03
CA THR A 242 4.31 27.29 -14.53
C THR A 242 5.06 26.12 -15.19
N THR A 243 6.19 26.37 -15.83
CA THR A 243 7.03 25.33 -16.44
C THR A 243 7.57 24.37 -15.38
N ILE A 244 8.17 24.89 -14.30
CA ILE A 244 8.72 24.07 -13.19
C ILE A 244 7.59 23.32 -12.48
N GLY A 245 6.41 23.95 -12.34
CA GLY A 245 5.21 23.28 -11.85
C GLY A 245 4.79 22.05 -12.66
N LYS A 246 4.80 22.14 -14.00
CA LYS A 246 4.49 21.00 -14.88
C LYS A 246 5.52 19.87 -14.74
N TRP A 247 6.81 20.21 -14.63
CA TRP A 247 7.87 19.22 -14.39
C TRP A 247 7.71 18.53 -13.04
N GLY A 248 7.41 19.27 -11.98
CA GLY A 248 7.16 18.70 -10.65
C GLY A 248 5.93 17.77 -10.63
N TYR A 249 4.85 18.15 -11.31
CA TYR A 249 3.68 17.29 -11.50
C TYR A 249 4.05 15.99 -12.22
N ALA A 250 4.69 16.10 -13.40
CA ALA A 250 5.05 14.96 -14.23
C ALA A 250 6.02 14.01 -13.51
N PHE A 251 6.98 14.56 -12.76
CA PHE A 251 7.91 13.79 -11.94
C PHE A 251 7.17 12.92 -10.92
N ILE A 252 6.28 13.50 -10.12
CA ILE A 252 5.53 12.75 -9.11
C ILE A 252 4.66 11.67 -9.75
N ILE A 253 3.98 11.97 -10.87
CA ILE A 253 3.17 10.94 -11.53
C ILE A 253 4.03 9.80 -12.06
N PHE A 254 5.14 10.10 -12.74
CA PHE A 254 6.01 9.07 -13.30
C PHE A 254 6.46 8.06 -12.23
N TRP A 255 6.94 8.56 -11.08
CA TRP A 255 7.38 7.67 -10.01
C TRP A 255 6.22 7.02 -9.24
N MET A 256 5.06 7.67 -9.17
CA MET A 256 3.83 7.05 -8.66
C MET A 256 3.44 5.83 -9.52
N LEU A 257 3.52 5.93 -10.85
CA LEU A 257 3.27 4.80 -11.75
C LEU A 257 4.26 3.65 -11.52
N VAL A 258 5.55 3.94 -11.36
CA VAL A 258 6.59 2.94 -11.04
C VAL A 258 6.29 2.27 -9.69
N SER A 259 5.87 3.04 -8.69
CA SER A 259 5.48 2.52 -7.38
C SER A 259 4.27 1.57 -7.49
N ILE A 260 3.17 2.04 -8.06
CA ILE A 260 1.92 1.29 -8.24
C ILE A 260 2.18 -0.01 -9.03
N PHE A 261 2.90 0.09 -10.15
CA PHE A 261 3.26 -1.06 -10.97
C PHE A 261 4.01 -2.12 -10.15
N GLY A 262 4.97 -1.71 -9.34
CA GLY A 262 5.72 -2.65 -8.51
C GLY A 262 4.88 -3.32 -7.43
N VAL A 263 3.91 -2.61 -6.82
CA VAL A 263 2.99 -3.26 -5.86
C VAL A 263 2.01 -4.20 -6.57
N ALA A 264 1.46 -3.79 -7.72
CA ALA A 264 0.62 -4.66 -8.56
C ALA A 264 1.36 -5.95 -8.95
N PHE A 265 2.63 -5.82 -9.34
CA PHE A 265 3.47 -6.94 -9.70
C PHE A 265 3.81 -7.83 -8.49
N SER A 266 4.29 -7.26 -7.38
CA SER A 266 4.63 -8.04 -6.18
C SER A 266 3.40 -8.73 -5.56
N SER A 267 2.24 -8.07 -5.53
CA SER A 267 0.99 -8.67 -5.02
C SER A 267 0.52 -9.84 -5.88
N SER A 268 0.72 -9.77 -7.20
CA SER A 268 0.39 -10.87 -8.12
C SER A 268 1.18 -12.15 -7.84
N PHE A 269 2.34 -12.02 -7.18
CA PHE A 269 3.21 -13.14 -6.82
C PHE A 269 3.03 -13.60 -5.36
N ASN A 270 2.92 -12.66 -4.42
CA ASN A 270 2.77 -12.95 -2.99
C ASN A 270 1.42 -13.61 -2.68
N THR A 271 0.35 -13.21 -3.39
CA THR A 271 -1.00 -13.71 -3.13
C THR A 271 -1.15 -15.21 -3.46
N PRO A 272 -0.69 -15.71 -4.63
CA PRO A 272 -0.63 -17.15 -4.89
C PRO A 272 0.31 -17.89 -3.92
N SER A 273 1.46 -17.31 -3.58
CA SER A 273 2.41 -17.92 -2.64
C SER A 273 1.78 -18.21 -1.26
N LEU A 274 0.91 -17.31 -0.80
CA LEU A 274 0.15 -17.49 0.44
C LEU A 274 -0.81 -18.69 0.35
N ILE A 275 -1.65 -18.77 -0.70
CA ILE A 275 -2.63 -19.86 -0.81
C ILE A 275 -1.95 -21.22 -1.04
N THR A 276 -0.81 -21.24 -1.74
CA THR A 276 0.04 -22.42 -1.88
C THR A 276 0.64 -22.86 -0.55
N SER A 277 0.98 -21.92 0.36
CA SER A 277 1.44 -22.28 1.72
C SER A 277 0.36 -23.01 2.53
N MET A 278 -0.90 -22.59 2.42
CA MET A 278 -2.04 -23.26 3.06
C MET A 278 -2.24 -24.69 2.55
N ALA A 279 -2.04 -24.91 1.25
CA ALA A 279 -2.12 -26.25 0.65
C ALA A 279 -0.96 -27.16 1.11
N ASN A 280 0.25 -26.62 1.23
CA ASN A 280 1.46 -27.42 1.40
C ASN A 280 1.89 -27.64 2.86
N GLU A 281 1.73 -26.68 3.78
CA GLU A 281 2.24 -26.85 5.15
C GLU A 281 1.31 -27.70 6.03
N HIS A 282 0.00 -27.54 5.91
CA HIS A 282 -0.98 -28.24 6.76
C HIS A 282 -2.15 -28.88 5.99
N GLY A 283 -2.05 -28.97 4.65
CA GLY A 283 -3.08 -29.59 3.82
C GLY A 283 -4.45 -28.96 4.03
N MET A 284 -4.50 -27.64 4.24
CA MET A 284 -5.75 -26.89 4.46
C MET A 284 -6.57 -26.77 3.17
N LEU A 285 -5.89 -26.85 2.02
CA LEU A 285 -6.46 -26.74 0.69
C LEU A 285 -6.09 -27.96 -0.17
N PRO A 286 -6.84 -28.22 -1.25
CA PRO A 286 -6.53 -29.30 -2.18
C PRO A 286 -5.09 -29.24 -2.72
N LYS A 287 -4.44 -30.41 -2.83
CA LYS A 287 -3.04 -30.53 -3.27
C LYS A 287 -2.74 -29.89 -4.64
N PHE A 288 -3.73 -29.76 -5.51
CA PHE A 288 -3.52 -29.16 -6.84
C PHE A 288 -3.19 -27.66 -6.76
N ILE A 289 -3.67 -26.94 -5.74
CA ILE A 289 -3.37 -25.50 -5.48
C ILE A 289 -1.92 -25.34 -4.97
N GLY A 290 -1.38 -26.40 -4.37
CA GLY A 290 -0.03 -26.44 -3.84
C GLY A 290 1.07 -26.71 -4.88
N LYS A 291 0.69 -27.06 -6.13
CA LYS A 291 1.64 -27.44 -7.18
C LYS A 291 2.46 -26.24 -7.63
N LYS A 292 3.77 -26.41 -7.69
CA LYS A 292 4.69 -25.42 -8.25
C LYS A 292 5.20 -25.85 -9.61
N ASN A 293 5.56 -24.89 -10.44
CA ASN A 293 6.20 -25.13 -11.72
C ASN A 293 7.74 -25.31 -11.59
N LYS A 294 8.43 -25.53 -12.72
CA LYS A 294 9.90 -25.71 -12.78
C LYS A 294 10.73 -24.51 -12.30
N HIS A 295 10.11 -23.34 -12.17
CA HIS A 295 10.73 -22.09 -11.71
C HIS A 295 10.39 -21.76 -10.24
N ASP A 296 9.86 -22.74 -9.49
CA ASP A 296 9.37 -22.59 -8.11
C ASP A 296 8.24 -21.55 -7.96
N ALA A 297 7.55 -21.22 -9.06
CA ALA A 297 6.36 -20.38 -9.04
C ALA A 297 5.12 -21.23 -8.68
N PRO A 298 4.27 -20.74 -7.76
CA PRO A 298 2.98 -21.35 -7.44
C PRO A 298 1.97 -21.29 -8.61
#